data_AF-A0A4Y8C521-F1
#
_entry.id   AF-A0A4Y8C521-F1
#
_cell.length_a   1.000
_cell.length_b   1.000
_cell.length_c   1.000
_cell.angle_alpha   90.00
_cell.angle_beta   90.00
_cell.angle_gamma   90.00
#
_symmetry.space_group_name_H-M   'P 1'
#
loop_
_entity.id
_entity.type
_entity.pdbx_description
1 polymer ?
#
loop_
_entity_poly.entity_id
_entity_poly.type
_entity_poly.pdbx_seq_one_letter_code
_entity_poly.pdbx_strand_id
1 'polypeptide(L)'
;AQNGKIDPLIGRKFELERMMQILSRRKKNNPILVGEAGVGKTAIVEGLALAIAEKKVPKNLQNAKIFSLDMASILAGTKYRGDFEK
;
A
#
# COMPACT_ATOMS: atom_id res chain seq x y z
N ALA A 1 -1.45 -11.38 1.35
CA ALA A 1 -2.23 -11.71 0.14
C ALA A 1 -2.10 -13.19 -0.23
N GLN A 2 -0.93 -13.67 -0.69
CA GLN A 2 -0.76 -15.04 -1.22
C GLN A 2 -1.16 -16.17 -0.25
N ASN A 3 -1.07 -15.93 1.07
CA ASN A 3 -1.43 -16.92 2.10
C ASN A 3 -2.92 -16.84 2.51
N GLY A 4 -3.79 -16.16 1.76
CA GLY A 4 -5.23 -16.07 2.05
C GLY A 4 -5.63 -15.27 3.28
N LYS A 5 -4.69 -14.54 3.90
CA LYS A 5 -4.92 -13.77 5.14
C LYS A 5 -5.52 -12.37 4.95
N ILE A 6 -5.90 -12.01 3.72
CA ILE A 6 -6.44 -10.68 3.42
C ILE A 6 -7.88 -10.86 2.98
N ASP A 7 -8.78 -10.14 3.63
CA ASP A 7 -10.19 -10.15 3.30
C ASP A 7 -10.46 -9.52 1.92
N PRO A 8 -11.48 -10.00 1.19
CA PRO A 8 -11.85 -9.41 -0.09
C PRO A 8 -12.34 -7.97 0.08
N LEU A 9 -11.85 -7.07 -0.77
CA LEU A 9 -12.23 -5.65 -0.74
C LEU A 9 -13.60 -5.43 -1.44
N ILE A 10 -14.61 -4.99 -0.67
CA ILE A 10 -15.97 -4.74 -1.17
C ILE A 10 -16.22 -3.23 -1.31
N GLY A 11 -16.83 -2.81 -2.43
CA GLY A 11 -17.34 -1.43 -2.60
C GLY A 11 -16.29 -0.33 -2.84
N ARG A 12 -14.98 -0.65 -2.87
CA ARG A 12 -13.87 0.32 -3.03
C ARG A 12 -13.17 0.24 -4.38
N LYS A 13 -13.91 -0.16 -5.42
CA LYS A 13 -13.35 -0.40 -6.77
C LYS A 13 -12.76 0.88 -7.37
N PHE A 14 -13.43 2.01 -7.21
CA PHE A 14 -13.00 3.29 -7.75
C PHE A 14 -11.66 3.74 -7.14
N GLU A 15 -11.53 3.68 -5.81
CA GLU A 15 -10.31 4.07 -5.11
C GLU A 15 -9.14 3.16 -5.48
N LEU A 16 -9.39 1.85 -5.60
CA LEU A 16 -8.40 0.87 -6.01
C LEU A 16 -7.91 1.14 -7.45
N GLU A 17 -8.82 1.35 -8.40
CA GLU A 17 -8.49 1.71 -9.79
C GLU A 17 -7.70 3.02 -9.87
N ARG A 18 -8.12 4.03 -9.09
CA ARG A 18 -7.42 5.32 -9.04
C ARG A 18 -6.00 5.17 -8.48
N MET A 19 -5.80 4.34 -7.46
CA MET A 19 -4.48 4.07 -6.90
C MET A 19 -3.58 3.35 -7.91
N MET A 20 -4.08 2.32 -8.59
CA MET A 20 -3.35 1.65 -9.68
C MET A 20 -2.96 2.62 -10.81
N GLN A 21 -3.88 3.52 -11.18
CA GLN A 21 -3.63 4.54 -12.19
C GLN A 21 -2.50 5.49 -11.76
N ILE A 22 -2.50 5.95 -10.50
CA ILE A 22 -1.46 6.85 -9.98
C ILE A 22 -0.10 6.15 -9.95
N LEU A 23 -0.03 4.93 -9.41
CA LEU A 23 1.20 4.14 -9.35
C LEU A 23 1.80 3.86 -10.74
N SER A 24 0.96 3.81 -11.77
CA SER A 24 1.39 3.55 -13.15
C SER A 24 1.89 4.80 -13.90
N ARG A 25 1.87 5.98 -13.29
CA ARG A 25 2.36 7.22 -13.91
C ARG A 25 3.89 7.24 -13.95
N ARG A 26 4.46 7.93 -14.95
CA ARG A 26 5.92 8.19 -15.01
C ARG A 26 6.39 9.21 -13.98
N LYS A 27 5.53 10.17 -13.60
CA LYS A 27 5.83 11.25 -12.65
C LYS A 27 4.68 11.36 -11.65
N LYS A 28 4.99 11.77 -10.41
CA LYS A 28 4.00 11.90 -9.32
C LYS A 28 3.20 10.61 -9.13
N ASN A 29 3.92 9.49 -9.02
CA ASN A 29 3.37 8.15 -8.91
C ASN A 29 3.19 7.67 -7.46
N ASN A 30 3.31 8.58 -6.49
CA ASN A 30 3.12 8.29 -5.07
C ASN A 30 1.70 8.68 -4.65
N PRO A 31 0.75 7.73 -4.52
CA PRO A 31 -0.58 8.02 -4.02
C PRO A 31 -0.55 8.31 -2.53
N ILE A 32 -1.39 9.25 -2.07
CA ILE A 32 -1.65 9.52 -0.65
C ILE A 32 -3.14 9.32 -0.42
N LEU A 33 -3.49 8.39 0.47
CA LEU A 33 -4.89 8.12 0.86
C LEU A 33 -5.30 9.05 2.00
N VAL A 34 -6.20 9.99 1.70
CA VAL A 34 -6.71 10.99 2.66
C VAL A 34 -8.15 10.62 3.06
N GLY A 35 -8.51 10.90 4.32
CA GLY A 35 -9.80 10.57 4.92
C GLY A 35 -9.72 10.52 6.44
N GLU A 36 -10.83 10.28 7.12
CA GLU A 36 -10.87 10.13 8.58
C GLU A 36 -10.17 8.83 9.04
N ALA A 37 -9.94 8.70 10.35
CA ALA A 37 -9.46 7.46 10.94
C ALA A 37 -10.54 6.37 10.82
N GLY A 38 -10.14 5.12 10.56
CA GLY A 38 -11.08 3.99 10.50
C GLY A 38 -11.88 3.83 9.19
N VAL A 39 -11.77 4.74 8.22
CA VAL A 39 -12.52 4.67 6.95
C VAL A 39 -12.06 3.56 5.98
N GLY A 40 -11.08 2.75 6.37
CA GLY A 40 -10.57 1.63 5.56
C GLY A 40 -9.45 1.97 4.59
N LYS A 41 -8.63 3.00 4.87
CA LYS A 41 -7.45 3.33 4.04
C LYS A 41 -6.50 2.14 3.90
N THR A 42 -6.24 1.43 4.99
CA THR A 42 -5.41 0.21 5.00
C THR A 42 -6.04 -0.89 4.14
N ALA A 43 -7.35 -1.08 4.23
CA ALA A 43 -8.07 -2.08 3.44
C ALA A 43 -7.94 -1.84 1.93
N ILE A 44 -7.87 -0.59 1.47
CA ILE A 44 -7.62 -0.26 0.05
C ILE A 44 -6.23 -0.76 -0.39
N VAL A 45 -5.21 -0.58 0.45
CA VAL A 45 -3.84 -1.06 0.18
C VAL A 45 -3.76 -2.59 0.20
N GLU A 46 -4.45 -3.22 1.14
CA GLU A 46 -4.55 -4.68 1.21
C GLU A 46 -5.29 -5.27 -0.01
N GLY A 47 -6.34 -4.60 -0.48
CA GLY A 47 -7.03 -4.96 -1.72
C GLY A 47 -6.12 -4.83 -2.95
N LEU A 48 -5.20 -3.87 -2.99
CA LEU A 48 -4.15 -3.82 -4.02
C LEU A 48 -3.19 -5.00 -3.91
N ALA A 49 -2.78 -5.38 -2.70
CA ALA A 49 -1.93 -6.55 -2.50
C ALA A 49 -2.62 -7.83 -3.00
N LEU A 50 -3.92 -7.97 -2.77
CA LEU A 50 -4.73 -9.06 -3.29
C LEU A 50 -4.82 -9.02 -4.82
N ALA A 51 -5.12 -7.84 -5.40
CA ALA A 51 -5.20 -7.67 -6.86
C ALA A 51 -3.87 -8.02 -7.55
N ILE A 52 -2.73 -7.65 -6.97
CA ILE A 52 -1.39 -8.02 -7.49
C ILE A 52 -1.20 -9.53 -7.43
N ALA A 53 -1.55 -10.17 -6.31
CA ALA A 53 -1.44 -11.62 -6.15
C ALA A 53 -2.33 -12.39 -7.15
N GLU A 54 -3.51 -11.87 -7.48
CA GLU A 54 -4.44 -12.43 -8.46
C GLU A 54 -4.12 -12.01 -9.91
N LYS A 55 -3.07 -11.23 -10.14
CA LYS A 55 -2.70 -10.65 -11.45
C LYS A 55 -3.80 -9.78 -12.08
N LYS A 56 -4.73 -9.25 -11.27
CA LYS A 56 -5.79 -8.29 -11.67
C LYS A 56 -5.30 -6.84 -11.63
N VAL A 57 -4.06 -6.61 -12.06
CA VAL A 57 -3.42 -5.28 -12.09
C VAL A 57 -2.76 -5.04 -13.45
N PRO A 58 -2.51 -3.77 -13.83
CA PRO A 58 -1.73 -3.42 -15.01
C PRO A 58 -0.36 -4.12 -15.04
N LYS A 59 0.14 -4.44 -16.25
CA LYS A 59 1.38 -5.21 -16.45
C LYS A 59 2.59 -4.66 -15.67
N ASN A 60 2.71 -3.35 -15.55
CA ASN A 60 3.79 -2.68 -14.82
C ASN A 60 3.74 -2.87 -13.29
N LEU A 61 2.58 -3.25 -12.75
CA LEU A 61 2.40 -3.54 -11.32
C LEU A 61 2.35 -5.05 -11.03
N GLN A 62 2.36 -5.90 -12.06
CA GLN A 62 2.42 -7.34 -11.87
C GLN A 62 3.73 -7.72 -11.17
N ASN A 63 3.64 -8.67 -10.24
CA ASN A 63 4.77 -9.14 -9.43
C ASN A 63 5.41 -8.08 -8.51
N ALA A 64 4.82 -6.88 -8.41
CA ALA A 64 5.27 -5.89 -7.44
C ALA A 64 5.07 -6.42 -6.01
N LYS A 65 6.00 -6.08 -5.11
CA LYS A 65 5.90 -6.40 -3.69
C LYS A 65 5.45 -5.17 -2.92
N ILE A 66 4.44 -5.33 -2.06
CA ILE A 66 4.01 -4.28 -1.15
C ILE A 66 4.66 -4.54 0.21
N PHE A 67 5.29 -3.52 0.76
CA PHE A 67 5.87 -3.51 2.09
C PHE A 67 5.07 -2.56 2.98
N SER A 68 4.88 -2.96 4.24
CA SER A 68 4.38 -2.07 5.28
C SER A 68 5.57 -1.60 6.11
N LEU A 69 5.61 -0.31 6.43
CA LEU A 69 6.65 0.29 7.25
C LEU A 69 6.03 0.73 8.57
N ASP A 70 6.51 0.16 9.67
CA ASP A 70 6.13 0.61 11.00
C ASP A 70 7.16 1.60 11.55
N MET A 71 6.76 2.87 11.63
CA MET A 71 7.62 3.94 12.13
C MET A 71 7.95 3.77 13.62
N ALA A 72 7.04 3.20 14.41
CA ALA A 72 7.26 3.00 15.84
C ALA A 72 8.42 2.00 16.07
N SER A 73 8.44 0.92 15.30
CA SER A 73 9.53 -0.06 15.32
C SER A 73 10.89 0.55 14.95
N ILE A 74 10.92 1.46 13.96
CA ILE A 74 12.19 2.11 13.56
C ILE A 74 12.69 3.05 14.66
N LEU A 75 11.77 3.79 15.31
CA LEU A 75 12.12 4.74 16.37
C LEU A 75 12.55 4.06 17.68
N ALA A 76 12.06 2.85 17.97
CA ALA A 76 12.36 2.15 19.21
C ALA A 76 13.86 1.83 19.41
N GLY A 77 14.67 1.86 18.35
CA GLY A 77 16.12 1.63 18.40
C GLY A 77 17.00 2.89 18.32
N THR A 78 16.41 4.05 18.03
CA THR A 78 17.17 5.29 17.77
C THR A 78 17.26 6.12 19.04
N LYS A 79 18.38 6.02 19.75
CA LYS A 79 18.60 6.72 21.04
C LYS A 79 19.38 8.02 20.86
N TYR A 80 20.25 8.06 19.86
CA TYR A 80 21.13 9.19 19.58
C TYR A 80 20.70 9.91 18.30
N ARG A 81 20.98 11.21 18.26
CA ARG A 81 20.71 12.04 17.09
C ARG A 81 21.50 11.49 15.89
N GLY A 82 20.79 11.20 14.79
CA GLY A 82 21.37 10.64 13.58
C GLY A 82 21.25 9.11 13.45
N ASP A 83 20.77 8.40 14.48
CA ASP A 83 20.56 6.94 14.40
C ASP A 83 19.43 6.55 13.41
N PHE A 84 18.50 7.46 13.11
CA PHE A 84 17.39 7.24 12.18
C PHE A 84 17.77 7.46 10.70
N GLU A 85 18.70 8.36 10.44
CA GLU A 85 19.00 8.87 9.09
C GLU A 85 20.22 8.18 8.44
N LYS A 86 20.91 7.31 9.18
CA LYS A 86 22.10 6.55 8.74
C LYS A 86 21.77 5.18 8.19
#